data_AF-A0A9D7E0Y1-F1
#
_entry.id   AF-A0A9D7E0Y1-F1
#
_cell.length_a   1.000
_cell.length_b   1.000
_cell.length_c   1.000
_cell.angle_alpha   90.00
_cell.angle_beta   90.00
_cell.angle_gamma   90.00
#
_symmetry.space_group_name_H-M   'P 1'
#
loop_
_entity.id
_entity.type
_entity.pdbx_description
1 polymer ?
#
loop_
_entity_poly.entity_id
_entity_poly.type
_entity_poly.pdbx_seq_one_letter_code
_entity_poly.pdbx_strand_id
1 'polypeptide(L)'
;MIFPFEEKIFQDFGGNARFVGHPLLDEAGEIPPRGEFFRRLGLEPDARVLGLLPGSRKQELRRHLPIVVETVRVLRKVIPDLQVVLAESPTIAPEFYDRYLASAPPIIRARGVSHEILAHANACLVKSGSSTVEAAYFGNPYVVFYQTSALSYAIGKRIVKVPHIAMANLLAGEEVVPEFVQHDATPDKLAGALLPLLTVPDAIRNARETGEGTHPVGRAGRGTARRRDGAGASAN
;
A
#
# COMPACT_ATOMS: atom_id res chain seq x y z
N MET A 1 -2.01 -20.72 -2.78
CA MET A 1 -2.60 -19.36 -2.67
C MET A 1 -1.49 -18.35 -2.58
N ILE A 2 -1.81 -17.13 -2.94
CA ILE A 2 -0.89 -16.05 -3.22
C ILE A 2 -0.47 -15.35 -1.92
N PHE A 3 -1.25 -15.43 -0.83
CA PHE A 3 -0.88 -14.83 0.47
C PHE A 3 -1.31 -15.65 1.70
N PRO A 4 -0.65 -15.48 2.87
CA PRO A 4 -0.96 -16.24 4.11
C PRO A 4 -2.40 -16.10 4.62
N PHE A 5 -3.05 -14.96 4.36
CA PHE A 5 -4.41 -14.70 4.83
C PHE A 5 -5.49 -15.28 3.88
N GLU A 6 -5.17 -15.57 2.61
CA GLU A 6 -6.10 -16.22 1.67
C GLU A 6 -6.41 -17.64 2.13
N GLU A 7 -5.48 -18.28 2.87
CA GLU A 7 -5.67 -19.59 3.48
C GLU A 7 -6.87 -19.65 4.40
N LYS A 8 -7.04 -18.63 5.22
CA LYS A 8 -8.20 -18.55 6.10
C LYS A 8 -9.49 -18.38 5.31
N ILE A 9 -9.50 -17.48 4.32
CA ILE A 9 -10.69 -17.22 3.48
C ILE A 9 -11.10 -18.47 2.70
N PHE A 10 -10.14 -19.17 2.10
CA PHE A 10 -10.42 -20.36 1.29
C PHE A 10 -10.88 -21.55 2.14
N GLN A 11 -10.35 -21.67 3.37
CA GLN A 11 -10.84 -22.62 4.38
C GLN A 11 -12.27 -22.31 4.82
N ASP A 12 -12.61 -21.03 5.02
CA ASP A 12 -13.96 -20.60 5.39
C ASP A 12 -15.00 -20.90 4.28
N PHE A 13 -14.57 -20.99 3.01
CA PHE A 13 -15.40 -21.44 1.88
C PHE A 13 -15.35 -22.97 1.63
N GLY A 14 -14.78 -23.75 2.55
CA GLY A 14 -14.74 -25.22 2.47
C GLY A 14 -13.66 -25.78 1.52
N GLY A 15 -12.77 -24.93 1.02
CA GLY A 15 -11.62 -25.33 0.22
C GLY A 15 -10.41 -25.69 1.09
N ASN A 16 -9.60 -26.64 0.63
CA ASN A 16 -8.33 -26.98 1.28
C ASN A 16 -7.19 -26.34 0.49
N ALA A 17 -6.69 -25.21 0.96
CA ALA A 17 -5.58 -24.52 0.31
C ALA A 17 -4.58 -24.06 1.37
N ARG A 18 -3.28 -24.16 1.04
CA ARG A 18 -2.16 -23.72 1.88
C ARG A 18 -1.46 -22.53 1.22
N PHE A 19 -0.94 -21.61 2.03
CA PHE A 19 0.03 -20.64 1.55
C PHE A 19 1.35 -21.34 1.26
N VAL A 20 1.84 -21.19 0.03
CA VAL A 20 3.06 -21.87 -0.46
C VAL A 20 4.16 -20.88 -0.83
N GLY A 21 4.05 -19.63 -0.37
CA GLY A 21 4.82 -18.51 -0.89
C GLY A 21 4.07 -17.76 -1.99
N HIS A 22 4.57 -16.58 -2.33
CA HIS A 22 4.00 -15.76 -3.40
C HIS A 22 5.05 -15.55 -4.50
N PRO A 23 4.76 -15.93 -5.75
CA PRO A 23 5.68 -15.68 -6.86
C PRO A 23 6.16 -14.22 -7.00
N LEU A 24 5.34 -13.22 -6.67
CA LEU A 24 5.73 -11.79 -6.69
C LEU A 24 6.70 -11.42 -5.55
N LEU A 25 6.68 -12.17 -4.44
CA LEU A 25 7.61 -11.98 -3.33
C LEU A 25 8.93 -12.72 -3.57
N ASP A 26 8.88 -13.86 -4.26
CA ASP A 26 10.08 -14.59 -4.70
C ASP A 26 10.89 -13.78 -5.74
N GLU A 27 10.22 -12.94 -6.53
CA GLU A 27 10.84 -11.98 -7.45
C GLU A 27 11.48 -10.77 -6.76
N ALA A 28 11.20 -10.51 -5.48
CA ALA A 28 11.65 -9.30 -4.82
C ALA A 28 13.16 -9.24 -4.57
N GLY A 29 13.84 -10.40 -4.60
CA GLY A 29 15.25 -10.49 -4.30
C GLY A 29 15.60 -10.01 -2.90
N GLU A 30 16.88 -9.81 -2.64
CA GLU A 30 17.36 -9.24 -1.38
C GLU A 30 17.18 -7.71 -1.40
N ILE A 31 16.41 -7.19 -0.43
CA ILE A 31 16.21 -5.74 -0.30
C ILE A 31 17.47 -5.13 0.33
N PRO A 32 18.16 -4.19 -0.35
CA PRO A 32 19.37 -3.59 0.19
C PRO A 32 19.05 -2.77 1.46
N PRO A 33 20.03 -2.58 2.36
CA PRO A 33 19.84 -1.73 3.53
C PRO A 33 19.40 -0.31 3.15
N ARG A 34 18.55 0.31 3.99
CA ARG A 34 17.98 1.65 3.74
C ARG A 34 19.03 2.69 3.34
N GLY A 35 20.15 2.74 4.06
CA GLY A 35 21.23 3.68 3.77
C GLY A 35 21.87 3.49 2.39
N GLU A 36 21.94 2.26 1.88
CA GLU A 36 22.42 2.00 0.52
C GLU A 36 21.41 2.46 -0.52
N PHE A 37 20.13 2.10 -0.34
CA PHE A 37 19.05 2.55 -1.20
C PHE A 37 18.99 4.08 -1.27
N PHE A 38 19.14 4.75 -0.13
CA PHE A 38 19.10 6.20 -0.01
C PHE A 38 20.28 6.84 -0.74
N ARG A 39 21.51 6.37 -0.50
CA ARG A 39 22.70 6.85 -1.23
C ARG A 39 22.57 6.65 -2.74
N ARG A 40 22.06 5.50 -3.19
CA ARG A 40 21.87 5.18 -4.61
C ARG A 40 20.93 6.16 -5.32
N LEU A 41 19.92 6.66 -4.60
CA LEU A 41 18.94 7.62 -5.13
C LEU A 41 19.23 9.09 -4.78
N GLY A 42 20.30 9.37 -4.04
CA GLY A 42 20.61 10.73 -3.56
C GLY A 42 19.60 11.25 -2.54
N LEU A 43 19.03 10.36 -1.73
CA LEU A 43 18.15 10.70 -0.62
C LEU A 43 18.97 11.05 0.63
N GLU A 44 18.46 11.98 1.43
CA GLU A 44 19.07 12.33 2.71
C GLU A 44 18.79 11.22 3.73
N PRO A 45 19.77 10.81 4.56
CA PRO A 45 19.63 9.67 5.47
C PRO A 45 18.42 9.76 6.41
N ASP A 46 18.12 10.96 6.89
CA ASP A 46 17.05 11.24 7.85
C ASP A 46 15.82 11.89 7.19
N ALA A 47 15.75 11.96 5.87
CA ALA A 47 14.61 12.54 5.18
C ALA A 47 13.35 11.71 5.38
N ARG A 48 12.23 12.44 5.42
CA ARG A 48 10.91 11.86 5.18
C ARG A 48 10.76 11.57 3.70
N VAL A 49 10.49 10.31 3.38
CA VAL A 49 10.35 9.83 2.01
C VAL A 49 8.92 9.36 1.75
N LEU A 50 8.30 9.93 0.72
CA LEU A 50 7.05 9.45 0.13
C LEU A 50 7.36 8.58 -1.10
N GLY A 51 6.90 7.34 -1.08
CA GLY A 51 6.90 6.44 -2.22
C GLY A 51 5.67 6.62 -3.11
N LEU A 52 5.86 6.71 -4.43
CA LEU A 52 4.77 6.82 -5.40
C LEU A 52 4.77 5.61 -6.33
N LEU A 53 3.67 4.83 -6.27
CA LEU A 53 3.46 3.66 -7.13
C LEU A 53 2.19 3.87 -7.98
N PRO A 54 2.25 4.69 -9.05
CA PRO A 54 1.06 5.09 -9.81
C PRO A 54 0.51 4.02 -10.76
N GLY A 55 1.17 2.86 -10.85
CA GLY A 55 0.81 1.73 -11.69
C GLY A 55 1.65 1.62 -12.97
N SER A 56 1.39 0.58 -13.76
CA SER A 56 2.21 0.23 -14.93
C SER A 56 1.51 0.44 -16.28
N ARG A 57 0.19 0.67 -16.28
CA ARG A 57 -0.60 0.78 -17.50
C ARG A 57 -0.67 2.22 -17.98
N LYS A 58 -0.20 2.47 -19.21
CA LYS A 58 -0.18 3.81 -19.84
C LYS A 58 -1.53 4.53 -19.78
N GLN A 59 -2.65 3.83 -19.93
CA GLN A 59 -3.99 4.45 -19.90
C GLN A 59 -4.39 4.96 -18.51
N GLU A 60 -3.99 4.25 -17.46
CA GLU A 60 -4.24 4.63 -16.06
C GLU A 60 -3.30 5.77 -15.65
N LEU A 61 -2.01 5.66 -16.01
CA LEU A 61 -1.01 6.68 -15.70
C LEU A 61 -1.36 8.08 -16.23
N ARG A 62 -2.05 8.17 -17.38
CA ARG A 62 -2.54 9.46 -17.92
C ARG A 62 -3.48 10.19 -16.95
N ARG A 63 -4.18 9.46 -16.09
CA ARG A 63 -5.11 9.99 -15.08
C ARG A 63 -4.45 10.10 -13.71
N HIS A 64 -3.60 9.14 -13.36
CA HIS A 64 -2.94 9.09 -12.06
C HIS A 64 -1.85 10.15 -11.90
N LEU A 65 -0.96 10.32 -12.89
CA LEU A 65 0.20 11.21 -12.75
C LEU A 65 -0.17 12.66 -12.43
N PRO A 66 -1.18 13.29 -13.07
CA PRO A 66 -1.62 14.63 -12.70
C PRO A 66 -2.00 14.75 -11.21
N ILE A 67 -2.81 13.81 -10.70
CA ILE A 67 -3.29 13.82 -9.32
C ILE A 67 -2.15 13.58 -8.34
N VAL A 68 -1.26 12.64 -8.66
CA VAL A 68 -0.06 12.35 -7.87
C VAL A 68 0.81 13.59 -7.73
N VAL A 69 1.05 14.30 -8.83
CA VAL A 69 1.86 15.53 -8.82
C VAL A 69 1.21 16.63 -7.98
N GLU A 70 -0.11 16.85 -8.13
CA GLU A 70 -0.82 17.81 -7.28
C GLU A 70 -0.81 17.41 -5.81
N THR A 71 -0.94 16.11 -5.50
CA THR A 71 -0.85 15.60 -4.13
C THR A 71 0.51 15.93 -3.51
N VAL A 72 1.59 15.75 -4.27
CA VAL A 72 2.95 16.13 -3.84
C VAL A 72 3.05 17.64 -3.59
N ARG A 73 2.43 18.48 -4.43
CA ARG A 73 2.40 19.94 -4.21
C ARG A 73 1.69 20.29 -2.91
N VAL A 74 0.56 19.66 -2.62
CA VAL A 74 -0.19 19.89 -1.38
C VAL A 74 0.64 19.47 -0.17
N LEU A 75 1.22 18.27 -0.20
CA LEU A 75 2.05 17.76 0.90
C LEU A 75 3.27 18.65 1.18
N ARG A 76 3.96 19.14 0.14
CA ARG A 76 5.13 20.01 0.31
C ARG A 76 4.84 21.40 0.87
N LYS A 77 3.59 21.86 0.82
CA LYS A 77 3.19 23.07 1.56
C LYS A 77 3.25 22.85 3.08
N VAL A 78 3.13 21.60 3.53
CA VAL A 78 3.11 21.23 4.96
C VAL A 78 4.45 20.62 5.41
N ILE A 79 5.10 19.83 4.54
CA ILE A 79 6.41 19.21 4.78
C ILE A 79 7.37 19.68 3.67
N PRO A 80 8.00 20.88 3.80
CA PRO A 80 8.81 21.46 2.73
C PRO A 80 10.02 20.62 2.32
N ASP A 81 10.57 19.84 3.24
CA ASP A 81 11.72 18.95 3.08
C ASP A 81 11.36 17.52 2.63
N LEU A 82 10.08 17.25 2.32
CA LEU A 82 9.61 15.93 1.87
C LEU A 82 10.34 15.49 0.60
N GLN A 83 11.10 14.39 0.69
CA GLN A 83 11.67 13.72 -0.47
C GLN A 83 10.65 12.74 -1.06
N VAL A 84 10.63 12.64 -2.39
CA VAL A 84 9.60 11.88 -3.11
C VAL A 84 10.27 11.00 -4.15
N VAL A 85 9.94 9.71 -4.13
CA VAL A 85 10.45 8.72 -5.08
C VAL A 85 9.30 8.12 -5.87
N LEU A 86 9.39 8.16 -7.20
CA LEU A 86 8.40 7.59 -8.11
C LEU A 86 8.94 6.32 -8.77
N ALA A 87 8.19 5.23 -8.57
CA ALA A 87 8.43 3.96 -9.24
C ALA A 87 7.96 4.04 -10.70
N GLU A 88 8.91 4.02 -11.63
CA GLU A 88 8.61 3.92 -13.05
C GLU A 88 8.41 2.47 -13.48
N SER A 89 7.35 2.23 -14.24
CA SER A 89 7.17 0.96 -14.94
C SER A 89 8.23 0.77 -16.03
N PRO A 90 8.94 -0.38 -16.08
CA PRO A 90 9.89 -0.71 -17.14
C PRO A 90 9.27 -0.69 -18.55
N THR A 91 7.97 -0.98 -18.64
CA THR A 91 7.22 -1.06 -19.90
C THR A 91 6.77 0.29 -20.45
N ILE A 92 7.00 1.38 -19.72
CA ILE A 92 6.61 2.74 -20.10
C ILE A 92 7.87 3.54 -20.40
N ALA A 93 7.91 4.22 -21.54
CA ALA A 93 9.04 5.04 -21.93
C ALA A 93 9.24 6.23 -20.96
N PRO A 94 10.47 6.60 -20.58
CA PRO A 94 10.75 7.70 -19.65
C PRO A 94 10.08 9.02 -20.04
N GLU A 95 10.03 9.33 -21.33
CA GLU A 95 9.48 10.57 -21.90
C GLU A 95 7.98 10.71 -21.63
N PHE A 96 7.30 9.59 -21.40
CA PHE A 96 5.91 9.60 -20.98
C PHE A 96 5.72 10.19 -19.59
N TYR A 97 6.69 10.07 -18.69
CA TYR A 97 6.62 10.69 -17.36
C TYR A 97 7.04 12.16 -17.43
N ASP A 98 8.03 12.51 -18.26
CA ASP A 98 8.55 13.88 -18.41
C ASP A 98 7.43 14.90 -18.62
N ARG A 99 6.49 14.62 -19.53
CA ARG A 99 5.32 15.47 -19.82
C ARG A 99 4.43 15.78 -18.61
N TYR A 100 4.42 14.94 -17.59
CA TYR A 100 3.63 15.14 -16.36
C TYR A 100 4.48 15.70 -15.23
N LEU A 101 5.78 15.42 -15.24
CA LEU A 101 6.71 15.79 -14.18
C LEU A 101 7.46 17.09 -14.47
N ALA A 102 7.42 17.62 -15.69
CA ALA A 102 8.12 18.84 -16.08
C ALA A 102 7.78 20.08 -15.21
N SER A 103 6.54 20.18 -14.74
CA SER A 103 6.09 21.25 -13.82
C SER A 103 5.92 20.76 -12.38
N ALA A 104 6.29 19.52 -12.09
CA ALA A 104 6.17 18.96 -10.75
C ALA A 104 7.25 19.53 -9.82
N PRO A 105 6.99 19.56 -8.50
CA PRO A 105 8.06 19.65 -7.53
C PRO A 105 9.10 18.54 -7.76
N PRO A 106 10.37 18.71 -7.32
CA PRO A 106 11.41 17.67 -7.46
C PRO A 106 10.93 16.27 -7.04
N ILE A 107 10.90 15.32 -7.98
CA ILE A 107 10.55 13.92 -7.75
C ILE A 107 11.68 13.07 -8.32
N ILE A 108 12.26 12.22 -7.48
CA ILE A 108 13.29 11.26 -7.88
C ILE A 108 12.59 10.12 -8.59
N ARG A 109 13.04 9.78 -9.80
CA ARG A 109 12.44 8.74 -10.62
C ARG A 109 13.39 7.56 -10.69
N ALA A 110 12.88 6.36 -10.46
CA ALA A 110 13.68 5.16 -10.53
C ALA A 110 12.86 3.97 -11.04
N ARG A 111 13.53 3.07 -11.76
CA ARG A 111 12.95 1.86 -12.33
C ARG A 111 13.34 0.66 -11.49
N GLY A 112 12.42 -0.30 -11.37
CA GLY A 112 12.70 -1.56 -10.66
C GLY A 112 12.96 -1.39 -9.18
N VAL A 113 12.50 -0.28 -8.57
CA VAL A 113 12.72 0.02 -7.14
C VAL A 113 11.44 -0.08 -6.29
N SER A 114 10.36 -0.66 -6.83
CA SER A 114 9.06 -0.67 -6.15
C SER A 114 9.15 -1.32 -4.77
N HIS A 115 9.88 -2.43 -4.65
CA HIS A 115 10.04 -3.12 -3.37
C HIS A 115 10.92 -2.35 -2.40
N GLU A 116 12.01 -1.74 -2.85
CA GLU A 116 12.83 -0.89 -1.99
C GLU A 116 12.09 0.36 -1.52
N ILE A 117 11.22 0.94 -2.38
CA ILE A 117 10.32 2.02 -1.97
C ILE A 117 9.37 1.53 -0.87
N LEU A 118 8.70 0.39 -1.08
CA LEU A 118 7.78 -0.17 -0.10
C LEU A 118 8.49 -0.55 1.21
N ALA A 119 9.73 -1.02 1.14
CA ALA A 119 10.51 -1.37 2.33
C ALA A 119 10.99 -0.15 3.12
N HIS A 120 11.36 0.95 2.44
CA HIS A 120 12.13 2.03 3.07
C HIS A 120 11.45 3.40 3.14
N ALA A 121 10.37 3.63 2.39
CA ALA A 121 9.63 4.89 2.45
C ALA A 121 8.80 5.00 3.73
N ASN A 122 8.67 6.22 4.26
CA ASN A 122 7.86 6.46 5.47
C ASN A 122 6.37 6.20 5.22
N ALA A 123 5.89 6.52 4.02
CA ALA A 123 4.58 6.14 3.54
C ALA A 123 4.56 6.02 2.02
N CYS A 124 3.58 5.30 1.48
CA CYS A 124 3.39 5.16 0.04
C CYS A 124 1.99 5.58 -0.43
N LEU A 125 1.93 6.19 -1.62
CA LEU A 125 0.70 6.36 -2.39
C LEU A 125 0.65 5.29 -3.49
N VAL A 126 -0.26 4.34 -3.33
CA VAL A 126 -0.26 3.09 -4.11
C VAL A 126 -1.52 3.00 -4.96
N LYS A 127 -1.34 2.73 -6.25
CA LYS A 127 -2.45 2.45 -7.17
C LYS A 127 -3.12 1.12 -6.79
N SER A 128 -4.45 1.07 -6.78
CA SER A 128 -5.21 -0.15 -6.45
C SER A 128 -4.87 -1.35 -7.34
N GLY A 129 -4.24 -2.38 -6.78
CA GLY A 129 -3.76 -3.57 -7.49
C GLY A 129 -2.91 -4.48 -6.60
N SER A 130 -2.07 -5.34 -7.19
CA SER A 130 -1.18 -6.25 -6.44
C SER A 130 -0.23 -5.52 -5.50
N SER A 131 0.20 -4.30 -5.87
CA SER A 131 1.08 -3.46 -5.06
C SER A 131 0.50 -3.09 -3.70
N THR A 132 -0.83 -3.17 -3.51
CA THR A 132 -1.43 -2.98 -2.18
C THR A 132 -1.06 -4.11 -1.22
N VAL A 133 -0.90 -5.32 -1.73
CA VAL A 133 -0.52 -6.45 -0.92
C VAL A 133 0.99 -6.56 -0.74
N GLU A 134 1.78 -6.20 -1.76
CA GLU A 134 3.23 -6.00 -1.61
C GLU A 134 3.51 -4.96 -0.51
N ALA A 135 2.76 -3.84 -0.49
CA ALA A 135 2.90 -2.82 0.55
C ALA A 135 2.56 -3.36 1.95
N ALA A 136 1.50 -4.16 2.07
CA ALA A 136 1.14 -4.83 3.31
C ALA A 136 2.22 -5.83 3.77
N TYR A 137 2.84 -6.55 2.84
CA TYR A 137 3.93 -7.49 3.11
C TYR A 137 5.16 -6.77 3.69
N PHE A 138 5.58 -5.66 3.09
CA PHE A 138 6.70 -4.85 3.60
C PHE A 138 6.35 -4.05 4.86
N GLY A 139 5.11 -4.12 5.35
CA GLY A 139 4.67 -3.36 6.53
C GLY A 139 4.65 -1.85 6.30
N ASN A 140 4.64 -1.40 5.04
CA ASN A 140 4.63 0.02 4.70
C ASN A 140 3.29 0.64 5.09
N PRO A 141 3.23 1.83 5.70
CA PRO A 141 1.99 2.60 5.78
C PRO A 141 1.63 3.19 4.42
N TYR A 142 0.45 2.89 3.87
CA TYR A 142 0.09 3.40 2.54
C TYR A 142 -1.37 3.87 2.44
N VAL A 143 -1.59 4.70 1.42
CA VAL A 143 -2.91 5.14 0.96
C VAL A 143 -3.15 4.58 -0.42
N VAL A 144 -4.34 4.03 -0.65
CA VAL A 144 -4.74 3.49 -1.95
C VAL A 144 -5.50 4.51 -2.76
N PHE A 145 -5.18 4.60 -4.04
CA PHE A 145 -5.97 5.42 -4.97
C PHE A 145 -6.21 4.71 -6.30
N TYR A 146 -7.29 5.08 -7.00
CA TYR A 146 -7.54 4.59 -8.35
C TYR A 146 -8.41 5.53 -9.17
N GLN A 147 -8.04 5.74 -10.43
CA GLN A 147 -8.88 6.38 -11.43
C GLN A 147 -8.84 5.69 -12.80
N THR A 148 -10.02 5.42 -13.33
CA THR A 148 -10.25 4.93 -14.70
C THR A 148 -11.25 5.82 -15.43
N SER A 149 -11.55 5.50 -16.70
CA SER A 149 -12.54 6.23 -17.48
C SER A 149 -13.92 6.17 -16.82
N ALA A 150 -14.70 7.26 -16.91
CA ALA A 150 -16.04 7.31 -16.29
C ALA A 150 -16.97 6.20 -16.81
N LEU A 151 -16.87 5.86 -18.10
CA LEU A 151 -17.61 4.76 -18.69
C LEU A 151 -17.17 3.40 -18.12
N SER A 152 -15.86 3.15 -18.08
CA SER A 152 -15.30 1.92 -17.48
C SER A 152 -15.70 1.78 -16.02
N TYR A 153 -15.68 2.87 -15.25
CA TYR A 153 -16.09 2.87 -13.87
C TYR A 153 -17.59 2.62 -13.70
N ALA A 154 -18.43 3.25 -14.52
CA ALA A 154 -19.88 3.07 -14.46
C ALA A 154 -20.31 1.64 -14.85
N ILE A 155 -19.58 1.00 -15.75
CA ILE A 155 -19.78 -0.43 -16.08
C ILE A 155 -19.28 -1.29 -14.92
N GLY A 156 -18.04 -1.06 -14.48
CA GLY A 156 -17.41 -1.81 -13.38
C GLY A 156 -18.23 -1.78 -12.10
N LYS A 157 -18.73 -0.61 -11.68
CA LYS A 157 -19.57 -0.44 -10.48
C LYS A 157 -20.91 -1.17 -10.56
N ARG A 158 -21.46 -1.38 -11.76
CA ARG A 158 -22.70 -2.15 -11.94
C ARG A 158 -22.49 -3.65 -11.86
N ILE A 159 -21.31 -4.12 -12.26
CA ILE A 159 -20.95 -5.54 -12.33
C ILE A 159 -20.32 -6.00 -11.00
N VAL A 160 -19.43 -5.20 -10.43
CA VAL A 160 -18.67 -5.52 -9.23
C VAL A 160 -19.32 -4.84 -8.02
N LYS A 161 -20.01 -5.63 -7.21
CA LYS A 161 -20.66 -5.19 -5.96
C LYS A 161 -19.80 -5.53 -4.75
N VAL A 162 -18.65 -4.88 -4.64
CA VAL A 162 -17.74 -5.04 -3.49
C VAL A 162 -17.60 -3.71 -2.75
N PRO A 163 -17.48 -3.73 -1.41
CA PRO A 163 -17.34 -2.51 -0.61
C PRO A 163 -15.98 -1.83 -0.79
N HIS A 164 -14.95 -2.59 -1.20
CA HIS A 164 -13.57 -2.12 -1.34
C HIS A 164 -12.96 -2.59 -2.67
N ILE A 165 -12.06 -1.82 -3.27
CA ILE A 165 -11.28 -2.24 -4.45
C ILE A 165 -9.82 -2.52 -4.12
N ALA A 166 -9.28 -1.98 -3.01
CA ALA A 166 -7.95 -2.34 -2.57
C ALA A 166 -7.94 -3.82 -2.17
N MET A 167 -6.97 -4.57 -2.69
CA MET A 167 -6.87 -6.00 -2.39
C MET A 167 -6.73 -6.20 -0.87
N ALA A 168 -5.91 -5.40 -0.18
CA ALA A 168 -5.77 -5.47 1.27
C ALA A 168 -7.09 -5.32 2.05
N ASN A 169 -7.95 -4.36 1.68
CA ASN A 169 -9.26 -4.17 2.32
C ASN A 169 -10.23 -5.30 1.98
N LEU A 170 -10.25 -5.76 0.71
CA LEU A 170 -11.05 -6.90 0.27
C LEU A 170 -10.73 -8.16 1.07
N LEU A 171 -9.44 -8.38 1.34
CA LEU A 171 -8.95 -9.53 2.08
C LEU A 171 -9.20 -9.41 3.58
N ALA A 172 -9.15 -8.19 4.14
CA ALA A 172 -9.46 -7.94 5.54
C ALA A 172 -10.97 -7.98 5.83
N GLY A 173 -11.81 -7.74 4.82
CA GLY A 173 -13.26 -7.61 4.98
C GLY A 173 -13.70 -6.28 5.60
N GLU A 174 -12.75 -5.35 5.84
CA GLU A 174 -12.97 -4.02 6.39
C GLU A 174 -11.93 -3.02 5.82
N GLU A 175 -12.14 -1.73 6.05
CA GLU A 175 -11.19 -0.69 5.64
C GLU A 175 -10.00 -0.65 6.62
N VAL A 176 -8.94 -1.38 6.29
CA VAL A 176 -7.67 -1.39 7.04
C VAL A 176 -6.68 -0.35 6.52
N VAL A 177 -6.86 0.10 5.27
CA VAL A 177 -6.08 1.19 4.66
C VAL A 177 -7.00 2.20 3.97
N PRO A 178 -6.70 3.52 4.07
CA PRO A 178 -7.49 4.54 3.41
C PRO A 178 -7.53 4.32 1.89
N GLU A 179 -8.72 4.33 1.32
CA GLU A 179 -8.96 4.02 -0.09
C GLU A 179 -9.77 5.11 -0.79
N PHE A 180 -9.22 5.68 -1.87
CA PHE A 180 -9.84 6.78 -2.61
C PHE A 180 -10.03 6.43 -4.09
N VAL A 181 -11.27 6.41 -4.55
CA VAL A 181 -11.62 5.89 -5.89
C VAL A 181 -12.35 6.96 -6.70
N GLN A 182 -11.98 7.10 -7.97
CA GLN A 182 -12.56 8.06 -8.91
C GLN A 182 -12.60 9.48 -8.33
N HIS A 183 -13.79 10.02 -8.06
CA HIS A 183 -14.02 11.38 -7.59
C HIS A 183 -13.48 11.61 -6.18
N ASP A 184 -13.29 10.55 -5.39
CA ASP A 184 -12.69 10.66 -4.06
C ASP A 184 -11.16 10.73 -4.10
N ALA A 185 -10.53 10.32 -5.20
CA ALA A 185 -9.09 10.45 -5.41
C ALA A 185 -8.71 11.89 -5.77
N THR A 186 -8.92 12.83 -4.85
CA THR A 186 -8.53 14.24 -5.00
C THR A 186 -7.19 14.51 -4.30
N PRO A 187 -6.39 15.47 -4.78
CA PRO A 187 -5.10 15.80 -4.18
C PRO A 187 -5.17 16.10 -2.69
N ASP A 188 -6.18 16.87 -2.25
CA ASP A 188 -6.34 17.24 -0.85
C ASP A 188 -6.72 16.06 0.05
N LYS A 189 -7.61 15.17 -0.43
CA LYS A 189 -8.00 13.95 0.31
C LYS A 189 -6.81 12.99 0.45
N LEU A 190 -6.08 12.77 -0.65
CA LEU A 190 -4.89 11.93 -0.66
C LEU A 190 -3.80 12.50 0.26
N ALA A 191 -3.53 13.80 0.18
CA ALA A 191 -2.57 14.46 1.05
C ALA A 191 -2.99 14.40 2.53
N GLY A 192 -4.28 14.62 2.82
CA GLY A 192 -4.83 14.52 4.17
C GLY A 192 -4.70 13.12 4.78
N ALA A 193 -4.82 12.06 3.97
CA ALA A 193 -4.62 10.69 4.43
C ALA A 193 -3.14 10.30 4.56
N LEU A 194 -2.26 10.85 3.70
CA LEU A 194 -0.82 10.60 3.75
C LEU A 194 -0.11 11.36 4.87
N LEU A 195 -0.58 12.57 5.21
CA LEU A 195 0.10 13.45 6.15
C LEU A 195 0.28 12.82 7.55
N PRO A 196 -0.73 12.19 8.17
CA PRO A 196 -0.55 11.48 9.43
C PRO A 196 0.51 10.38 9.34
N LEU A 197 0.56 9.64 8.22
CA LEU A 197 1.52 8.55 8.02
C LEU A 197 2.97 9.07 7.88
N LEU A 198 3.14 10.23 7.24
CA LEU A 198 4.45 10.88 7.04
C LEU A 198 4.95 11.64 8.28
N THR A 199 4.08 11.91 9.25
CA THR A 199 4.41 12.70 10.46
C THR A 199 4.52 11.86 11.72
N VAL A 200 4.23 10.55 11.67
CA VAL A 200 4.47 9.64 12.80
C VAL A 200 5.98 9.63 13.13
N PRO A 201 6.37 9.80 14.41
CA PRO A 201 7.77 9.68 14.82
C PRO A 201 8.38 8.32 14.45
N ASP A 202 9.57 8.34 13.86
CA ASP A 202 10.32 7.15 13.42
C ASP A 202 10.50 6.10 14.52
N ALA A 203 10.58 6.52 15.79
CA ALA A 203 10.66 5.62 16.95
C ALA A 203 9.45 4.66 17.08
N ILE A 204 8.26 5.10 16.67
CA ILE A 204 7.03 4.28 16.69
C ILE A 204 7.03 3.29 15.50
N ARG A 205 7.70 3.64 14.39
CA ARG A 205 7.85 2.76 13.23
C ARG A 205 8.86 1.64 13.51
N ASN A 206 10.05 1.99 14.02
CA ASN A 206 11.11 1.02 14.32
C ASN A 206 10.69 0.03 15.45
N ALA A 207 9.82 0.46 16.37
CA ALA A 207 9.21 -0.44 17.36
C ALA A 207 8.27 -1.49 16.75
N ARG A 208 7.65 -1.22 15.59
CA ARG A 208 6.87 -2.20 14.81
C ARG A 208 7.78 -3.16 14.02
N GLU A 209 9.00 -2.73 13.70
CA GLU A 209 10.01 -3.55 13.01
C GLU A 209 10.78 -4.46 13.98
N THR A 210 10.94 -4.08 15.25
CA THR A 210 11.74 -4.82 16.25
C THR A 210 10.93 -5.64 17.26
N GLY A 211 9.59 -5.54 17.26
CA GLY A 211 8.71 -6.23 18.21
C GLY A 211 7.63 -7.07 17.52
N GLU A 212 7.75 -8.40 17.64
CA GLU A 212 6.67 -9.39 17.60
C GLU A 212 5.44 -9.05 16.74
N GLY A 213 5.52 -9.28 15.42
CA GLY A 213 4.40 -9.79 14.63
C GLY A 213 3.05 -9.06 14.69
N THR A 214 2.98 -7.78 15.05
CA THR A 214 1.74 -7.00 14.93
C THR A 214 1.61 -6.45 13.51
N HIS A 215 1.45 -7.37 12.56
CA HIS A 215 0.78 -7.04 11.31
C HIS A 215 -0.62 -6.50 11.65
N PRO A 216 -1.11 -5.44 11.01
CA PRO A 216 -2.48 -4.95 11.21
C PRO A 216 -3.56 -6.00 10.87
N VAL A 217 -3.18 -7.12 10.24
CA VAL A 217 -4.05 -8.26 9.90
C VAL A 217 -4.16 -9.30 11.04
N GLY A 218 -3.38 -9.17 12.14
CA GLY A 218 -3.21 -10.23 13.15
C GLY A 218 -4.08 -10.15 14.42
N ARG A 219 -4.97 -9.16 14.57
CA ARG A 219 -5.70 -8.94 15.84
C ARG A 219 -7.22 -9.03 15.76
N ALA A 220 -7.76 -9.90 14.91
CA ALA A 220 -9.14 -10.35 15.03
C ALA A 220 -9.17 -11.81 15.54
N GLY A 221 -9.27 -11.99 16.87
CA GLY A 221 -9.48 -13.33 17.44
C GLY A 221 -8.89 -13.60 18.82
N ARG A 222 -9.04 -12.71 19.80
CA ARG A 222 -9.01 -13.11 21.22
C ARG A 222 -10.23 -12.56 21.95
N GLY A 223 -11.40 -13.03 21.52
CA GLY A 223 -12.64 -12.93 22.27
C GLY A 223 -12.77 -14.11 23.24
N THR A 224 -12.38 -13.89 24.49
CA THR A 224 -12.92 -14.50 25.71
C THR A 224 -13.31 -15.99 25.67
N ALA A 225 -12.39 -16.86 26.09
CA ALA A 225 -12.75 -18.17 26.61
C ALA A 225 -13.52 -18.00 27.94
N ARG A 226 -14.85 -18.08 27.88
CA ARG A 226 -15.68 -18.30 29.07
C ARG A 226 -15.53 -19.76 29.48
N ARG A 227 -14.85 -20.00 30.61
CA ARG A 227 -14.92 -21.25 31.36
C ARG A 227 -16.39 -21.58 31.62
N ARG A 228 -16.84 -22.76 31.20
CA ARG A 228 -17.96 -23.45 31.82
C ARG A 228 -17.37 -24.55 32.71
N ASP A 229 -17.23 -24.21 33.99
CA ASP A 229 -17.19 -25.21 35.04
C ASP A 229 -18.61 -25.78 35.16
N GLY A 230 -18.74 -27.08 34.88
CA GLY A 230 -19.96 -27.84 35.04
C GLY A 230 -19.67 -29.08 35.86
N ALA A 231 -19.67 -28.91 37.18
CA ALA A 231 -19.84 -30.00 38.12
C ALA A 231 -21.26 -30.57 37.99
N GLY A 232 -21.40 -31.88 38.02
CA GLY A 232 -22.69 -32.57 37.98
C GLY A 232 -22.53 -34.08 38.03
N ALA A 233 -22.30 -34.60 39.24
CA ALA A 233 -22.33 -36.02 39.54
C ALA A 233 -23.76 -36.59 39.55
N SER A 234 -23.87 -37.85 39.16
CA SER A 234 -24.81 -38.91 39.59
C SER A 234 -26.33 -38.69 39.45
N ALA A 235 -26.99 -39.59 38.71
CA ALA A 235 -28.00 -40.50 39.24
C ALA A 235 -28.51 -41.49 38.17
N ASN A 236 -28.71 -42.74 38.64
CA ASN A 236 -29.25 -43.96 38.01
C ASN A 236 -28.38 -44.75 37.04
#